data_AF-A0A520HHU1-F1
#
_entry.id   AF-A0A520HHU1-F1
#
_cell.length_a   1.000
_cell.length_b   1.000
_cell.length_c   1.000
_cell.angle_alpha   90.00
_cell.angle_beta   90.00
_cell.angle_gamma   90.00
#
_symmetry.space_group_name_H-M   'P 1'
#
loop_
_entity.id
_entity.type
_entity.pdbx_description
1 polymer ?
#
loop_
_entity_poly.entity_id
_entity_poly.type
_entity_poly.pdbx_seq_one_letter_code
_entity_poly.pdbx_strand_id
1 'polypeptide(L)' 'EVIKYNDFVALGSEAACKEAGKLGVEGKTYVVEDGDIMHFRFNV' A
#
# COMPACT_ATOMS: atom_id res chain seq x y z
N GLU A 1 3.49 -5.06 -0.24
CA GLU A 1 2.36 -4.23 -0.70
C GLU A 1 2.45 -2.89 -0.01
N VAL A 2 2.13 -1.81 -0.72
CA VAL A 2 2.21 -0.42 -0.24
C VAL A 2 0.92 0.30 -0.62
N ILE A 3 0.33 1.02 0.34
CA ILE A 3 -0.84 1.87 0.18
C ILE A 3 -0.52 3.21 0.82
N LYS A 4 -0.82 4.31 0.12
CA LYS A 4 -0.66 5.66 0.69
C LYS A 4 -1.73 5.91 1.76
N TYR A 5 -1.34 6.51 2.89
CA TYR A 5 -2.27 6.87 3.97
C TYR A 5 -3.53 7.58 3.46
N ASN A 6 -3.35 8.58 2.60
CA ASN A 6 -4.45 9.38 2.06
C ASN A 6 -5.44 8.54 1.25
N ASP A 7 -4.95 7.56 0.47
CA ASP A 7 -5.80 6.66 -0.29
C ASP A 7 -6.55 5.71 0.65
N PHE A 8 -5.88 5.20 1.70
CA PHE A 8 -6.51 4.34 2.70
C PHE A 8 -7.60 5.05 3.49
N VAL A 9 -7.36 6.29 3.91
CA VAL A 9 -8.36 7.10 4.64
C VAL A 9 -9.54 7.45 3.73
N ALA A 10 -9.28 7.77 2.46
CA ALA A 10 -10.35 8.11 1.51
C ALA A 10 -11.24 6.91 1.15
N LEU A 11 -10.66 5.72 1.04
CA LEU A 11 -11.35 4.50 0.60
C LEU A 11 -11.84 3.63 1.76
N GLY A 12 -11.33 3.85 2.97
CA GLY A 12 -11.81 3.26 4.22
C GLY A 12 -11.44 1.80 4.45
N SER A 13 -10.84 1.11 3.48
CA SER A 13 -10.35 -0.27 3.66
C SER A 13 -9.26 -0.65 2.66
N GLU A 14 -8.47 -1.66 3.00
CA GLU A 14 -7.49 -2.27 2.10
C GLU A 14 -8.15 -2.86 0.85
N ALA A 15 -9.30 -3.52 1.00
CA ALA A 15 -10.05 -4.10 -0.12
C ALA A 15 -10.50 -3.01 -1.11
N ALA A 16 -11.03 -1.89 -0.62
CA ALA A 16 -11.41 -0.76 -1.46
C ALA A 16 -10.18 -0.12 -2.15
N CYS A 17 -9.03 -0.04 -1.46
CA CYS A 17 -7.77 0.39 -2.09
C CYS A 17 -7.32 -0.55 -3.21
N LYS A 18 -7.46 -1.86 -3.01
CA LYS A 18 -7.13 -2.87 -4.03
C LYS A 18 -8.05 -2.79 -5.24
N GLU A 19 -9.36 -2.67 -5.02
CA GLU A 19 -10.36 -2.51 -6.09
C GLU A 19 -10.17 -1.20 -6.87
N ALA A 20 -9.76 -0.13 -6.19
CA ALA A 20 -9.43 1.16 -6.80
C ALA A 20 -8.04 1.20 -7.46
N GLY A 21 -7.26 0.11 -7.44
CA GLY A 21 -5.91 0.07 -8.02
C GLY A 21 -4.85 0.88 -7.25
N LYS A 22 -5.11 1.18 -5.98
CA LYS A 22 -4.23 1.96 -5.08
C LYS A 22 -3.31 1.11 -4.21
N LEU A 23 -3.36 -0.22 -4.36
CA LEU A 23 -2.49 -1.17 -3.67
C LEU A 23 -1.36 -1.60 -4.61
N GLY A 24 -0.15 -1.11 -4.34
CA GLY A 24 1.05 -1.41 -5.13
C GLY A 24 1.90 -2.52 -4.52
N VAL A 25 2.69 -3.22 -5.34
CA VAL A 25 3.73 -4.14 -4.86
C VAL A 25 5.08 -3.55 -5.19
N GLU A 26 5.73 -3.04 -4.17
CA GLU A 26 7.00 -2.34 -4.31
C GLU A 26 8.20 -3.25 -4.01
N GLY A 27 9.29 -3.00 -4.73
CA GLY A 27 10.53 -3.77 -4.65
C GLY A 27 11.56 -3.19 -3.68
N LYS A 28 12.76 -3.79 -3.64
CA LYS A 28 13.86 -3.40 -2.74
C LYS A 28 14.36 -1.96 -2.93
N THR A 29 14.10 -1.35 -4.08
CA THR A 29 14.54 0.01 -4.42
C THR A 29 13.50 1.07 -4.08
N TYR A 30 12.36 0.68 -3.51
CA TYR A 30 11.33 1.60 -3.14
C TYR A 30 11.77 2.48 -1.96
N VAL A 31 11.60 3.78 -2.13
CA VAL A 31 11.84 4.75 -1.06
C VAL A 31 10.53 4.92 -0.31
N VAL A 32 10.51 4.45 0.94
CA VAL A 32 9.36 4.58 1.83
C VAL A 32 9.08 6.06 2.09
N GLU A 33 7.83 6.45 1.93
CA GLU A 33 7.35 7.79 2.26
C GLU A 33 6.59 7.76 3.60
N ASP A 34 6.53 8.92 4.25
CA ASP A 34 5.78 9.06 5.49
C ASP A 34 4.29 8.74 5.28
N GLY A 35 3.71 7.97 6.20
CA GLY A 35 2.34 7.48 6.09
C GLY A 35 2.13 6.29 5.15
N ASP A 36 3.18 5.68 4.59
CA ASP A 36 3.01 4.45 3.83
C ASP A 36 2.52 3.30 4.73
N ILE A 37 1.37 2.75 4.37
CA ILE A 37 0.83 1.53 4.97
C ILE A 37 1.40 0.36 4.18
N MET A 38 2.26 -0.42 4.82
CA MET A 38 3.03 -1.47 4.17
C MET A 38 2.73 -2.86 4.73
N HIS A 39 2.55 -3.82 3.83
CA HIS A 39 2.53 -5.23 4.13
C HIS A 39 3.75 -5.90 3.49
N PHE A 40 4.71 -6.28 4.33
CA PHE A 40 5.94 -6.94 3.89
C PHE A 40 5.70 -8.43 3.70
N ARG A 41 5.96 -8.91 2.48
CA ARG A 41 5.94 -10.34 2.17
C ARG A 41 7.36 -10.87 2.31
N PHE A 42 7.54 -11.83 3.21
CA PHE A 42 8.75 -12.63 3.31
C PHE A 42 8.35 -14.08 3.04
N ASN A 43 9.12 -14.81 2.23
CA ASN A 43 8.84 -16.20 1.85
C ASN A 43 7.65 -16.40 0.88
N VAL A 44 7.74 -15.78 -0.30
CA VAL A 44 6.87 -16.13 -1.45
C VAL A 44 7.35 -17.43 -2.07
#